data_AF-A0A183IAB1-F1
#
_entry.id   AF-A0A183IAB1-F1
#
_cell.length_a   1.000
_cell.length_b   1.000
_cell.length_c   1.000
_cell.angle_alpha   90.00
_cell.angle_beta   90.00
_cell.angle_gamma   90.00
#
_symmetry.space_group_name_H-M   'P 1'
#
loop_
_entity.id
_entity.type
_entity.pdbx_description
1 polymer ?
#
loop_
_entity_poly.entity_id
_entity_poly.type
_entity_poly.pdbx_seq_one_letter_code
_entity_poly.pdbx_strand_id
1 'polypeptide(L)' 'MTGMRVNAYETKSLVISRYPTRCSRQINGEGVEQVEKLKYLGTVFSSDGKLEEEIDRRNAVARGVLRELI' A
#
# COMPACT_ATOMS: atom_id res chain seq x y z
N MET A 1 -2.65 -19.33 24.45
CA MET A 1 -2.79 -17.99 23.87
C MET A 1 -2.37 -18.09 22.42
N THR A 2 -3.32 -18.24 21.50
CA THR A 2 -3.02 -18.54 20.09
C THR A 2 -2.94 -17.23 19.32
N GLY A 3 -1.80 -16.57 19.39
CA GLY A 3 -1.54 -15.33 18.64
C GLY A 3 -1.05 -15.65 17.23
N MET A 4 -1.57 -14.94 16.23
CA MET A 4 -0.98 -14.96 14.89
C MET A 4 0.46 -14.40 14.96
N ARG A 5 1.42 -15.19 14.47
CA ARG A 5 2.81 -14.74 14.31
C ARG A 5 2.92 -13.98 12.99
N VAL A 6 3.41 -12.76 13.06
CA VAL A 6 3.67 -11.89 11.91
C VAL A 6 5.18 -11.77 11.73
N ASN A 7 5.65 -11.86 10.48
CA ASN A 7 7.05 -11.66 10.13
C ASN A 7 7.29 -10.17 9.89
N ALA A 8 8.21 -9.55 10.65
CA ALA A 8 8.51 -8.13 10.52
C ALA A 8 9.17 -7.78 9.19
N TYR A 9 10.05 -8.67 8.68
CA TYR A 9 10.78 -8.48 7.43
C TYR A 9 9.86 -8.44 6.20
N GLU A 10 8.84 -9.31 6.19
CA GLU A 10 7.84 -9.35 5.11
C GLU A 10 6.76 -8.26 5.26
N THR A 11 6.68 -7.64 6.45
CA THR A 11 5.69 -6.62 6.72
C THR A 11 6.22 -5.26 6.28
N LYS A 12 5.38 -4.52 5.57
CA LYS A 12 5.60 -3.10 5.28
C LYS A 12 4.49 -2.26 5.90
N SER A 13 4.83 -1.04 6.31
CA SER A 13 3.91 -0.08 6.90
C SER A 13 3.71 1.09 5.95
N LEU A 14 2.48 1.54 5.77
CA LEU A 14 2.15 2.80 5.11
C LEU A 14 1.59 3.75 6.16
N VAL A 15 2.07 4.98 6.18
CA VAL A 15 1.51 6.05 7.02
C VAL A 15 0.90 7.07 6.08
N ILE A 16 -0.39 7.36 6.29
CA ILE A 16 -1.10 8.39 5.53
C ILE A 16 -1.12 9.66 6.36
N SER A 17 -0.54 10.73 5.82
CA SER A 17 -0.44 12.02 6.52
C SER A 17 -0.44 13.18 5.53
N ARG A 18 -0.92 14.35 5.97
CA ARG A 18 -0.90 15.59 5.15
C ARG A 18 0.50 16.08 4.81
N TYR A 19 1.49 15.72 5.65
CA TYR A 19 2.90 16.08 5.49
C TYR A 19 3.76 14.83 5.66
N PRO A 20 4.94 14.73 5.02
CA PRO A 20 5.84 13.60 5.17
C PRO A 20 6.15 13.32 6.64
N THR A 21 5.79 12.12 7.11
CA THR A 21 5.92 11.72 8.51
C THR A 21 6.58 10.35 8.57
N ARG A 22 7.58 10.17 9.44
CA ARG A 22 8.15 8.87 9.76
C ARG A 22 7.60 8.37 11.10
N CYS A 23 7.03 7.17 11.12
CA CYS A 23 6.58 6.51 12.34
C CYS A 23 7.45 5.29 12.63
N SER A 24 7.93 5.16 13.86
CA SER A 24 8.66 3.98 14.33
C SER A 24 7.69 2.84 14.65
N ARG A 25 7.39 2.00 13.66
CA ARG A 25 6.60 0.77 13.84
C ARG A 25 7.55 -0.40 14.09
N GLN A 26 7.25 -1.23 15.09
CA GLN A 26 8.02 -2.44 15.38
C GLN A 26 7.09 -3.65 15.51
N ILE A 27 7.60 -4.81 15.11
CA ILE A 27 6.99 -6.13 15.31
C ILE A 27 8.05 -7.00 15.98
N ASN A 28 7.78 -7.50 17.18
CA ASN A 28 8.72 -8.29 17.98
C ASN A 28 10.10 -7.62 18.20
N GLY A 29 10.14 -6.29 18.29
CA GLY A 29 11.38 -5.51 18.45
C GLY A 29 12.13 -5.22 17.14
N GLU A 30 11.69 -5.80 16.02
CA GLU A 30 12.24 -5.52 14.70
C GLU A 30 11.48 -4.34 14.05
N GLY A 31 12.23 -3.40 13.46
CA GLY A 31 11.65 -2.27 12.75
C GLY A 31 10.94 -2.69 11.47
N VAL A 32 9.76 -2.13 11.22
CA VAL A 32 8.99 -2.36 10.00
C VAL A 32 9.30 -1.27 8.98
N GLU A 33 9.60 -1.66 7.74
CA GLU A 33 9.85 -0.70 6.66
C GLU A 33 8.62 0.17 6.41
N GLN A 34 8.79 1.49 6.45
CA GLN A 34 7.76 2.43 6.05
C GLN A 34 7.90 2.75 4.55
N VAL A 35 6.85 2.51 3.78
CA VAL A 35 6.79 2.78 2.33
C VAL A 35 5.89 3.95 1.99
N GLU A 36 6.07 4.53 0.81
CA GLU A 36 5.20 5.59 0.28
C GLU A 36 4.01 5.04 -0.49
N LYS A 37 4.14 3.85 -1.07
CA LYS A 37 3.07 3.16 -1.79
C LYS A 37 2.94 1.74 -1.30
N LEU A 38 1.71 1.29 -1.06
CA LEU A 38 1.44 -0.06 -0.58
C LEU A 38 0.21 -0.62 -1.28
N LYS A 39 0.35 -1.82 -1.85
CA LYS A 39 -0.77 -2.56 -2.43
C LYS A 39 -1.44 -3.40 -1.35
N TYR A 40 -2.72 -3.17 -1.11
CA TYR A 40 -3.52 -3.96 -0.19
C TYR A 40 -4.90 -4.24 -0.81
N LEU A 41 -5.35 -5.50 -0.72
CA LEU A 41 -6.63 -5.95 -1.30
C LEU A 41 -6.84 -5.50 -2.76
N GLY A 42 -5.78 -5.57 -3.58
CA GLY A 42 -5.84 -5.20 -5.00
C GLY A 42 -5.81 -3.70 -5.30
N THR A 43 -5.76 -2.85 -4.27
CA THR A 43 -5.77 -1.38 -4.38
C THR A 43 -4.39 -0.83 -3.99
N VAL A 44 -3.86 0.12 -4.75
CA VAL A 44 -2.65 0.85 -4.39
C VAL A 44 -3.02 2.06 -3.53
N PHE A 45 -2.39 2.19 -2.36
CA PHE A 45 -2.51 3.33 -1.46
C PHE A 45 -1.22 4.13 -1.45
N SER A 46 -1.33 5.45 -1.38
CA SER A 46 -0.20 6.38 -1.29
C SER A 46 -0.16 7.09 0.07
N SER A 47 1.03 7.45 0.54
CA SER A 47 1.26 8.09 1.84
C SER A 47 0.67 9.51 1.94
N ASP A 48 0.44 10.16 0.80
CA ASP A 48 -0.27 11.44 0.70
C ASP A 48 -1.80 11.29 0.78
N GLY A 49 -2.30 10.05 0.79
CA GLY A 49 -3.72 9.71 0.85
C GLY A 49 -4.49 9.93 -0.45
N LYS A 50 -3.81 10.30 -1.54
CA LYS A 50 -4.46 10.51 -2.84
C LYS A 50 -4.75 9.18 -3.53
N LEU A 51 -5.84 9.16 -4.29
CA LEU A 51 -6.29 8.01 -5.08
C LEU A 51 -6.11 8.20 -6.59
N GLU A 52 -5.61 9.35 -7.03
CA GLU A 52 -5.48 9.71 -8.45
C GLU A 52 -4.72 8.63 -9.24
N GLU A 53 -3.56 8.17 -8.72
CA GLU A 53 -2.77 7.13 -9.37
C GLU A 53 -3.50 5.78 -9.46
N GLU A 54 -4.24 5.38 -8.42
CA GLU A 54 -5.01 4.13 -8.44
C GLU A 54 -6.22 4.22 -9.37
N ILE A 55 -6.86 5.38 -9.45
CA ILE A 55 -7.95 5.66 -10.39
C ILE A 55 -7.41 5.59 -11.82
N ASP A 56 -6.29 6.25 -12.11
CA ASP A 56 -5.66 6.23 -13.43
C ASP A 56 -5.21 4.83 -13.82
N ARG A 57 -4.68 4.06 -12.88
CA ARG A 57 -4.34 2.65 -13.09
C ARG A 57 -5.56 1.81 -13.47
N ARG A 58 -6.67 1.93 -12.72
CA ARG A 58 -7.92 1.20 -13.03
C ARG A 58 -8.51 1.63 -14.38
N ASN A 59 -8.47 2.93 -14.67
CA ASN A 59 -8.89 3.46 -15.96
C ASN A 59 -8.04 2.93 -17.12
N ALA A 60 -6.71 2.84 -16.93
CA ALA A 60 -5.81 2.27 -17.93
C ALA A 60 -6.11 0.79 -18.19
N VAL A 61 -6.34 0.00 -17.14
CA VAL A 61 -6.75 -1.42 -17.27
C VAL A 61 -8.07 -1.54 -18.03
N ALA A 62 -9.09 -0.78 -17.64
CA ALA A 62 -10.40 -0.81 -18.30
C ALA A 62 -10.31 -0.42 -19.80
N ARG A 63 -9.52 0.61 -20.13
CA ARG A 63 -9.27 0.99 -21.53
C ARG A 63 -8.51 -0.08 -22.30
N GLY A 64 -7.57 -0.78 -21.67
CA GLY A 64 -6.86 -1.91 -22.27
C GLY A 64 -7.83 -3.02 -22.66
N VAL A 65 -8.69 -3.44 -21.72
CA VAL A 65 -9.73 -4.45 -21.97
C VAL A 65 -10.68 -4.01 -23.08
N LEU A 66 -11.13 -2.75 -23.08
CA LEU A 66 -12.02 -2.24 -24.13
C LEU A 66 -11.38 -2.35 -25.52
N ARG A 67 -10.09 -2.04 -25.66
CA ARG A 67 -9.35 -2.13 -26.93
C ARG A 67 -9.22 -3.55 -27.47
N GLU A 68 -9.30 -4.56 -26.61
CA GLU A 68 -9.25 -5.97 -27.03
C GLU A 68 -10.63 -6.50 -27.46
N LEU A 69 -11.72 -5.81 -27.07
CA LEU A 69 -13.09 -6.23 -27.33
C LEU A 69 -13.70 -5.59 -28.58
N ILE A 70 -13.16 -4.47 -29.05
CA ILE A 70 -13.60 -3.75 -30.27
C ILE A 70 -12.65 -4.01 -31.42
#